data_AF-A0A132MTL1-F1
#
_entry.id   AF-A0A132MTL1-F1
#
_cell.length_a   1.000
_cell.length_b   1.000
_cell.length_c   1.000
_cell.angle_alpha   90.00
_cell.angle_beta   90.00
_cell.angle_gamma   90.00
#
_symmetry.space_group_name_H-M   'P 1'
#
loop_
_entity.id
_entity.type
_entity.pdbx_description
1 polymer ?
#
loop_
_entity_poly.entity_id
_entity_poly.type
_entity_poly.pdbx_seq_one_letter_code
_entity_poly.pdbx_strand_id
1 'polypeptide(L)'
;MQGESPPAVLPTGADSAAAPEPALVPAYQEWLTRLTMTYDAVLHCCQPRLDEPEQAHSVALAVVLGLLARPKVFQYFGLPYSGRIAHLAEEQLAEIRRGVEHESRAPQTSWRELLDRLQRMPALEQRAFVLACVEGYDGSRTATTLGCTEAEAQALLERALSRLEEARGLASGPQDASQDGDP
;
A
#
# COMPACT_ATOMS: atom_id res chain seq x y z
N MET A 1 -20.68 56.74 39.31
CA MET A 1 -21.27 55.41 39.59
C MET A 1 -21.54 54.78 38.23
N GLN A 2 -20.56 54.19 37.53
CA GLN A 2 -19.94 52.85 37.69
C GLN A 2 -20.93 51.67 37.81
N GLY A 3 -20.74 50.70 36.90
CA GLY A 3 -21.19 49.30 36.94
C GLY A 3 -22.35 49.01 35.97
N GLU A 4 -22.31 48.05 35.04
CA GLU A 4 -21.32 47.04 34.67
C GLU A 4 -21.82 46.41 33.34
N SER A 5 -20.98 46.33 32.30
CA SER A 5 -21.28 45.53 31.09
C SER A 5 -20.44 44.25 31.14
N PRO A 6 -21.02 43.06 30.94
CA PRO A 6 -20.26 41.82 30.99
C PRO A 6 -19.31 41.71 29.79
N PRO A 7 -18.14 41.08 29.97
CA PRO A 7 -17.11 41.01 28.94
C PRO A 7 -17.52 40.08 27.79
N ALA A 8 -17.22 40.51 26.57
CA ALA A 8 -17.26 39.68 25.37
C ALA A 8 -16.29 38.52 25.54
N VAL A 9 -16.82 37.31 25.72
CA VAL A 9 -16.05 36.07 25.60
C VAL A 9 -15.77 35.87 24.12
N LEU A 10 -14.57 36.24 23.69
CA LEU A 10 -14.03 35.82 22.40
C LEU A 10 -13.84 34.30 22.46
N PRO A 11 -14.41 33.51 21.54
CA PRO A 11 -14.05 32.12 21.44
C PRO A 11 -12.61 32.03 20.90
N THR A 12 -11.68 31.77 21.82
CA THR A 12 -10.35 31.24 21.53
C THR A 12 -10.50 29.78 21.08
N GLY A 13 -10.99 29.61 19.85
CA GLY A 13 -10.90 28.35 19.13
C GLY A 13 -9.83 28.51 18.08
N ALA A 14 -8.58 28.23 18.44
CA ALA A 14 -7.57 27.88 17.46
C ALA A 14 -8.04 26.55 16.86
N ASP A 15 -8.87 26.64 15.82
CA ASP A 15 -9.18 25.53 14.95
C ASP A 15 -7.86 25.22 14.24
N SER A 16 -7.09 24.33 14.88
CA SER A 16 -5.93 23.70 14.27
C SER A 16 -6.49 22.80 13.19
N ALA A 17 -6.86 23.43 12.06
CA ALA A 17 -7.23 22.75 10.84
C ALA A 17 -6.00 21.94 10.43
N ALA A 18 -5.97 20.68 10.87
CA ALA A 18 -5.12 19.68 10.28
C ALA A 18 -5.33 19.82 8.77
N ALA A 19 -4.26 20.15 8.04
CA ALA A 19 -4.33 20.30 6.61
C ALA A 19 -5.09 19.08 6.06
N PRO A 20 -6.12 19.27 5.22
CA PRO A 20 -6.89 18.14 4.72
C PRO A 20 -5.90 17.18 4.07
N GLU A 21 -5.87 15.93 4.56
CA GLU A 21 -5.06 14.89 3.95
C GLU A 21 -5.37 14.89 2.45
N PRO A 22 -4.35 14.92 1.59
CA PRO A 22 -4.60 15.04 0.16
C PRO A 22 -5.48 13.87 -0.26
N ALA A 23 -6.69 14.18 -0.72
CA ALA A 23 -7.66 13.18 -1.12
C ALA A 23 -7.03 12.27 -2.19
N LEU A 24 -7.16 10.96 -1.99
CA LEU A 24 -6.68 9.96 -2.93
C LEU A 24 -7.31 10.19 -4.32
N VAL A 25 -6.57 9.85 -5.37
CA VAL A 25 -7.13 9.79 -6.71
C VAL A 25 -8.24 8.74 -6.72
N PRO A 26 -9.47 9.04 -7.20
CA PRO A 26 -10.62 8.14 -7.05
C PRO A 26 -10.37 6.71 -7.55
N ALA A 27 -9.76 6.55 -8.72
CA ALA A 27 -9.43 5.23 -9.27
C ALA A 27 -8.36 4.49 -8.45
N TYR A 28 -7.44 5.22 -7.81
CA TYR A 28 -6.46 4.65 -6.89
C TYR A 28 -7.12 4.22 -5.57
N GLN A 29 -8.05 5.03 -5.05
CA GLN A 29 -8.86 4.68 -3.89
C GLN A 29 -9.68 3.40 -4.16
N GLU A 30 -10.32 3.29 -5.33
CA GLU A 30 -11.04 2.09 -5.72
C GLU A 30 -10.12 0.86 -5.80
N TRP A 31 -8.93 1.01 -6.37
CA TRP A 31 -7.92 -0.05 -6.38
C TRP A 31 -7.52 -0.46 -4.95
N LEU A 32 -7.28 0.50 -4.05
CA LEU A 32 -6.98 0.23 -2.65
C LEU A 32 -8.14 -0.51 -1.95
N THR A 33 -9.39 -0.09 -2.19
CA THR A 33 -10.56 -0.79 -1.67
C THR A 33 -10.59 -2.25 -2.14
N ARG A 34 -10.32 -2.52 -3.42
CA ARG A 34 -10.25 -3.90 -3.94
C ARG A 34 -9.11 -4.71 -3.31
N LEU A 35 -7.98 -4.07 -3.05
CA LEU A 35 -6.85 -4.71 -2.36
C LEU A 35 -7.22 -5.06 -0.92
N THR A 36 -7.88 -4.16 -0.20
CA THR A 36 -8.41 -4.41 1.16
C THR A 36 -9.44 -5.55 1.16
N MET A 37 -10.39 -5.54 0.23
CA MET A 37 -11.36 -6.64 0.10
C MET A 37 -10.68 -7.98 -0.18
N THR A 38 -9.57 -7.98 -0.92
CA THR A 38 -8.77 -9.19 -1.18
C THR A 38 -8.11 -9.68 0.10
N TYR A 39 -7.50 -8.79 0.87
CA TYR A 39 -6.94 -9.11 2.19
C TYR A 39 -8.00 -9.73 3.11
N ASP A 40 -9.14 -9.06 3.28
CA ASP A 40 -10.22 -9.49 4.16
C ASP A 40 -10.81 -10.84 3.70
N ALA A 41 -11.00 -11.02 2.39
CA ALA A 41 -11.50 -12.28 1.84
C ALA A 41 -10.56 -13.45 2.12
N VAL A 42 -9.25 -13.28 1.90
CA VAL A 42 -8.26 -14.32 2.19
C VAL A 42 -8.21 -14.63 3.69
N LEU A 43 -8.21 -13.60 4.53
CA LEU A 43 -8.23 -13.73 5.98
C LEU A 43 -9.43 -14.61 6.41
N HIS A 44 -10.64 -14.23 6.00
CA HIS A 44 -11.86 -14.97 6.33
C HIS A 44 -11.88 -16.41 5.77
N CYS A 45 -11.29 -16.65 4.59
CA CYS A 45 -11.22 -18.00 4.01
C CYS A 45 -10.19 -18.91 4.68
N CYS A 46 -9.09 -18.34 5.19
CA CYS A 46 -8.00 -19.12 5.79
C CYS A 46 -8.20 -19.37 7.29
N GLN A 47 -8.85 -18.44 8.00
CA GLN A 47 -9.11 -18.54 9.45
C GLN A 47 -9.68 -19.89 9.91
N PRO A 48 -10.71 -20.49 9.29
CA PRO A 48 -11.25 -21.78 9.74
C PRO A 48 -10.34 -22.98 9.45
N ARG A 49 -9.21 -22.80 8.74
CA ARG A 49 -8.26 -23.86 8.33
C ARG A 49 -6.97 -23.84 9.16
N LEU A 50 -6.85 -22.93 10.13
CA LEU A 50 -5.63 -22.63 10.87
C LEU A 50 -5.93 -22.64 12.37
N ASP A 51 -4.94 -23.05 13.15
CA ASP A 51 -5.09 -23.17 14.61
C ASP A 51 -5.00 -21.80 15.30
N GLU A 52 -4.14 -20.92 14.79
CA GLU A 52 -3.91 -19.59 15.35
C GLU A 52 -4.47 -18.48 14.43
N PRO A 53 -5.27 -17.53 14.95
CA PRO A 53 -5.82 -16.43 14.14
C PRO A 53 -4.74 -15.59 13.44
N GLU A 54 -3.58 -15.41 14.08
CA GLU A 54 -2.45 -14.63 13.53
C GLU A 54 -1.88 -15.24 12.24
N GLN A 55 -1.95 -16.57 12.09
CA GLN A 55 -1.50 -17.23 10.87
C GLN A 55 -2.36 -16.82 9.67
N ALA A 56 -3.67 -16.64 9.86
CA ALA A 56 -4.57 -16.20 8.79
C ALA A 56 -4.25 -14.77 8.33
N HIS A 57 -3.86 -13.89 9.27
CA HIS A 57 -3.36 -12.55 8.95
C HIS A 57 -2.07 -12.60 8.16
N SER A 58 -1.12 -13.47 8.54
CA SER A 58 0.14 -13.66 7.81
C SER A 58 -0.09 -14.19 6.39
N VAL A 59 -1.01 -15.15 6.19
CA VAL A 59 -1.37 -15.64 4.85
C VAL A 59 -1.99 -14.52 4.02
N ALA A 60 -2.98 -13.80 4.56
CA ALA A 60 -3.63 -12.70 3.85
C ALA A 60 -2.64 -11.60 3.43
N LEU A 61 -1.72 -11.24 4.34
CA LEU A 61 -0.69 -10.26 4.05
C LEU A 61 0.31 -10.76 3.01
N ALA A 62 0.78 -12.01 3.11
CA ALA A 62 1.69 -12.60 2.14
C ALA A 62 1.08 -12.65 0.73
N VAL A 63 -0.21 -12.94 0.60
CA VAL A 63 -0.93 -12.86 -0.68
C VAL A 63 -0.87 -11.43 -1.24
N VAL A 64 -1.23 -10.43 -0.43
CA VAL A 64 -1.20 -9.03 -0.88
C VAL A 64 0.22 -8.60 -1.28
N LEU A 65 1.23 -8.91 -0.48
CA LEU A 65 2.63 -8.63 -0.81
C LEU A 65 3.06 -9.31 -2.12
N GLY A 66 2.59 -10.53 -2.38
CA GLY A 66 2.84 -11.28 -3.61
C GLY A 66 2.11 -10.72 -4.85
N LEU A 67 0.95 -10.08 -4.67
CA LEU A 67 0.25 -9.33 -5.72
C LEU A 67 0.98 -8.02 -6.02
N LEU A 68 1.35 -7.25 -4.99
CA LEU A 68 2.11 -6.00 -5.13
C LEU A 68 3.49 -6.22 -5.77
N ALA A 69 4.08 -7.42 -5.64
CA ALA A 69 5.31 -7.80 -6.33
C ALA A 69 5.17 -7.87 -7.86
N ARG A 70 3.94 -7.98 -8.38
CA ARG A 70 3.65 -8.03 -9.81
C ARG A 70 2.46 -7.12 -10.14
N PRO A 71 2.62 -5.78 -10.08
CA PRO A 71 1.49 -4.85 -10.17
C PRO A 71 0.65 -4.95 -11.45
N LYS A 72 1.24 -5.39 -12.57
CA LYS A 72 0.50 -5.63 -13.81
C LYS A 72 -0.59 -6.71 -13.69
N VAL A 73 -0.62 -7.52 -12.63
CA VAL A 73 -1.72 -8.46 -12.40
C VAL A 73 -3.05 -7.74 -12.16
N PHE A 74 -3.00 -6.50 -11.66
CA PHE A 74 -4.20 -5.71 -11.37
C PHE A 74 -4.97 -5.30 -12.62
N GLN A 75 -4.38 -5.36 -13.81
CA GLN A 75 -5.12 -5.12 -15.06
C GLN A 75 -6.19 -6.18 -15.34
N TYR A 76 -6.11 -7.34 -14.67
CA TYR A 76 -6.98 -8.48 -14.92
C TYR A 76 -7.90 -8.80 -13.73
N PHE A 77 -8.42 -7.79 -13.02
CA PHE A 77 -9.43 -8.00 -11.96
C PHE A 77 -10.56 -8.91 -12.47
N GLY A 78 -10.50 -10.21 -12.13
CA GLY A 78 -11.19 -11.30 -12.83
C GLY A 78 -10.38 -12.64 -12.81
N LEU A 79 -10.58 -13.51 -13.79
CA LEU A 79 -9.69 -14.66 -14.06
C LEU A 79 -8.57 -14.14 -14.97
N PRO A 80 -7.30 -13.99 -14.50
CA PRO A 80 -6.46 -14.89 -13.69
C PRO A 80 -6.09 -14.38 -12.29
N TYR A 81 -6.66 -13.27 -11.83
CA TYR A 81 -6.37 -12.63 -10.53
C TYR A 81 -6.72 -13.55 -9.35
N SER A 82 -7.90 -14.19 -9.38
CA SER A 82 -8.34 -15.14 -8.34
C SER A 82 -7.49 -16.41 -8.28
N GLY A 83 -7.04 -16.94 -9.43
CA GLY A 83 -6.15 -18.10 -9.49
C GLY A 83 -4.80 -17.81 -8.84
N ARG A 84 -4.27 -16.59 -9.04
CA ARG A 84 -3.03 -16.15 -8.39
C ARG A 84 -3.19 -16.02 -6.87
N ILE A 85 -4.32 -15.46 -6.41
CA ILE A 85 -4.65 -15.38 -4.98
C ILE A 85 -4.66 -16.78 -4.35
N ALA A 86 -5.38 -17.72 -4.95
CA ALA A 86 -5.48 -19.08 -4.46
C ALA A 86 -4.11 -19.78 -4.42
N HIS A 87 -3.30 -19.61 -5.47
CA HIS A 87 -1.96 -20.18 -5.52
C HIS A 87 -1.06 -19.63 -4.40
N LEU A 88 -1.01 -18.31 -4.22
CA LEU A 88 -0.23 -17.68 -3.15
C LEU A 88 -0.70 -18.11 -1.76
N ALA A 89 -2.02 -18.20 -1.55
CA ALA A 89 -2.58 -18.64 -0.28
C ALA A 89 -2.25 -20.11 0.03
N GLU A 90 -2.40 -21.01 -0.94
CA GLU A 90 -2.09 -22.44 -0.74
C GLU A 90 -0.60 -22.69 -0.51
N GLU A 91 0.29 -21.93 -1.14
CA GLU A 91 1.73 -22.00 -0.84
C GLU A 91 1.99 -21.67 0.64
N GLN A 92 1.42 -20.58 1.15
CA GLN A 92 1.58 -20.18 2.56
C GLN A 92 0.96 -21.19 3.53
N LEU A 93 -0.24 -21.68 3.23
CA LEU A 93 -0.88 -22.73 4.03
C LEU A 93 -0.06 -24.03 4.06
N ALA A 94 0.57 -24.40 2.94
CA ALA A 94 1.44 -25.56 2.87
C ALA A 94 2.72 -25.38 3.69
N GLU A 95 3.31 -24.18 3.71
CA GLU A 95 4.45 -23.85 4.55
C GLU A 95 4.10 -23.95 6.05
N ILE A 96 2.97 -23.38 6.47
CA ILE A 96 2.47 -23.47 7.86
C ILE A 96 2.28 -24.93 8.29
N ARG A 97 1.61 -25.74 7.46
CA ARG A 97 1.37 -27.16 7.76
C ARG A 97 2.64 -28.00 7.89
N ARG A 98 3.73 -27.57 7.26
CA ARG A 98 5.04 -28.25 7.35
C ARG A 98 5.79 -27.91 8.64
N GLY A 99 5.26 -27.01 9.47
CA GLY A 99 5.92 -26.59 10.70
C GLY A 99 7.22 -25.83 10.45
N VAL A 100 7.39 -25.23 9.26
CA VAL A 100 8.53 -24.34 8.99
C VAL A 100 8.30 -23.11 9.85
N GLU A 101 9.04 -23.01 10.96
CA GLU A 101 8.87 -21.96 11.98
C GLU A 101 8.83 -20.57 11.33
N HIS A 102 7.70 -19.89 11.52
CA HIS A 102 7.37 -18.60 10.94
C HIS A 102 8.28 -17.45 11.43
N GLU A 103 9.08 -17.66 12.48
CA GLU A 103 9.88 -16.63 13.14
C GLU A 103 10.91 -15.99 12.19
N SER A 104 11.42 -16.72 11.20
CA SER A 104 12.38 -16.18 10.22
C SER A 104 11.72 -15.54 8.98
N ARG A 105 10.39 -15.57 8.86
CA ARG A 105 9.63 -15.12 7.68
C ARG A 105 8.38 -14.30 7.96
N ALA A 106 8.10 -14.00 9.23
CA ALA A 106 7.02 -13.09 9.58
C ALA A 106 7.21 -11.78 8.78
N PRO A 107 6.19 -11.30 8.05
CA PRO A 107 6.32 -10.08 7.28
C PRO A 107 6.75 -8.95 8.20
N GLN A 108 7.83 -8.24 7.82
CA GLN A 108 8.40 -7.13 8.59
C GLN A 108 7.47 -5.91 8.70
N THR A 109 6.26 -6.02 8.13
CA THR A 109 5.24 -4.97 8.14
C THR A 109 3.89 -5.60 8.48
N SER A 110 3.04 -4.86 9.16
CA SER A 110 1.63 -5.22 9.36
C SER A 110 0.76 -4.76 8.18
N TRP A 111 -0.44 -5.33 8.04
CA TRP A 111 -1.43 -4.86 7.06
C TRP A 111 -1.72 -3.35 7.21
N ARG A 112 -1.87 -2.88 8.45
CA ARG A 112 -2.12 -1.47 8.76
C ARG A 112 -0.99 -0.56 8.28
N GLU A 113 0.26 -0.95 8.53
CA GLU A 113 1.43 -0.19 8.08
C GLU A 113 1.58 -0.18 6.56
N LEU A 114 1.33 -1.33 5.91
CA LEU A 114 1.31 -1.41 4.46
C LEU A 114 0.27 -0.46 3.87
N LEU A 115 -0.96 -0.52 4.37
CA LEU A 115 -2.06 0.32 3.88
C LEU A 115 -1.76 1.81 4.07
N ASP A 116 -1.27 2.21 5.24
CA ASP A 116 -0.88 3.58 5.54
C ASP A 116 0.22 4.10 4.58
N ARG A 117 1.23 3.26 4.28
CA ARG A 117 2.28 3.62 3.31
C ARG A 117 1.72 3.78 1.89
N LEU A 118 0.80 2.91 1.46
CA LEU A 118 0.17 3.01 0.15
C LEU A 118 -0.69 4.28 0.02
N GLN A 119 -1.41 4.66 1.09
CA GLN A 119 -2.23 5.88 1.11
C GLN A 119 -1.39 7.16 0.98
N ARG A 120 -0.12 7.13 1.40
CA ARG A 120 0.80 8.27 1.32
C ARG A 120 1.47 8.46 -0.05
N MET A 121 1.13 7.65 -1.06
CA MET A 121 1.66 7.83 -2.41
C MET A 121 1.24 9.20 -2.99
N PRO A 122 2.15 9.99 -3.59
CA PRO A 122 1.79 11.25 -4.25
C PRO A 122 0.77 11.09 -5.39
N ALA A 123 -0.15 12.04 -5.54
CA ALA A 123 -1.27 11.93 -6.48
C ALA A 123 -0.87 11.71 -7.95
N LEU A 124 0.22 12.32 -8.44
CA LEU A 124 0.69 12.08 -9.81
C LEU A 124 1.24 10.67 -10.00
N GLU A 125 1.88 10.11 -8.97
CA GLU A 125 2.37 8.73 -8.96
C GLU A 125 1.20 7.74 -8.88
N GLN A 126 0.17 8.04 -8.07
CA GLN A 126 -1.08 7.28 -8.03
C GLN A 126 -1.73 7.21 -9.43
N ARG A 127 -1.83 8.34 -10.15
CA ARG A 127 -2.39 8.39 -11.51
C ARG A 127 -1.57 7.56 -12.49
N ALA A 128 -0.25 7.73 -12.51
CA ALA A 128 0.63 6.97 -13.38
C ALA A 128 0.54 5.45 -13.12
N PHE A 129 0.48 5.07 -11.84
CA PHE A 129 0.28 3.68 -11.42
C PHE A 129 -1.04 3.11 -11.94
N VAL A 130 -2.16 3.80 -11.73
CA VAL A 130 -3.48 3.34 -12.17
C VAL A 130 -3.49 3.13 -13.69
N LEU A 131 -3.07 4.14 -14.45
CA LEU A 131 -3.08 4.08 -15.91
C LEU A 131 -2.27 2.90 -16.43
N ALA A 132 -1.05 2.70 -15.93
CA ALA A 132 -0.17 1.65 -16.43
C ALA A 132 -0.48 0.24 -15.87
N CYS A 133 -0.80 0.13 -14.58
CA CYS A 133 -0.89 -1.17 -13.90
C CYS A 133 -2.32 -1.69 -13.72
N VAL A 134 -3.31 -0.79 -13.69
CA VAL A 134 -4.73 -1.14 -13.50
C VAL A 134 -5.50 -1.02 -14.82
N GLU A 135 -5.26 0.03 -15.60
CA GLU A 135 -5.92 0.22 -16.91
C GLU A 135 -5.13 -0.39 -18.09
N GLY A 136 -3.85 -0.72 -17.88
CA GLY A 136 -3.00 -1.37 -18.88
C GLY A 136 -2.55 -0.46 -20.02
N TYR A 137 -2.45 0.86 -19.79
CA TYR A 137 -1.98 1.80 -20.80
C TYR A 137 -0.48 1.65 -21.04
N ASP A 138 -0.07 1.85 -22.29
CA ASP A 138 1.34 2.00 -22.63
C ASP A 138 1.88 3.38 -22.23
N GLY A 139 3.20 3.57 -22.39
CA GLY A 139 3.87 4.83 -21.99
C GLY A 139 3.31 6.05 -22.73
N SER A 140 3.02 5.91 -24.02
CA SER A 140 2.51 7.00 -24.87
C SER A 140 1.11 7.46 -24.45
N ARG A 141 0.20 6.50 -24.26
CA ARG A 141 -1.16 6.79 -23.82
C ARG A 141 -1.19 7.31 -22.38
N THR A 142 -0.33 6.78 -21.51
CA THR A 142 -0.17 7.28 -20.13
C THR A 142 0.30 8.74 -20.14
N ALA A 143 1.35 9.06 -20.90
CA ALA A 143 1.89 10.41 -21.01
C ALA A 143 0.86 11.40 -21.56
N THR A 144 0.16 11.02 -22.63
CA THR A 144 -0.93 11.81 -23.22
C THR A 144 -2.03 12.09 -22.19
N THR A 145 -2.42 11.08 -21.40
CA THR A 145 -3.47 11.20 -20.38
C THR A 145 -3.02 12.08 -19.19
N LEU A 146 -1.74 12.01 -18.83
CA LEU A 146 -1.15 12.85 -17.77
C LEU A 146 -0.80 14.27 -18.23
N GLY A 147 -0.79 14.53 -19.55
CA GLY A 147 -0.38 15.81 -20.11
C GLY A 147 1.13 16.08 -19.99
N CYS A 148 1.95 15.04 -20.05
CA CYS A 148 3.42 15.12 -19.93
C CYS A 148 4.12 14.33 -21.05
N THR A 149 5.45 14.30 -21.03
CA THR A 149 6.26 13.46 -21.93
C THR A 149 6.28 12.00 -21.49
N GLU A 150 6.59 11.08 -22.42
CA GLU A 150 6.74 9.65 -22.10
C GLU A 150 7.81 9.39 -21.03
N ALA A 151 8.91 10.16 -21.06
CA ALA A 151 9.97 10.07 -20.07
C ALA A 151 9.49 10.47 -18.66
N GLU A 152 8.70 11.54 -18.56
CA GLU A 152 8.13 11.99 -17.28
C GLU A 152 7.08 11.00 -16.74
N ALA A 153 6.23 10.47 -17.61
CA ALA A 153 5.25 9.45 -17.25
C ALA A 153 5.95 8.17 -16.74
N GLN A 154 7.01 7.73 -17.43
CA GLN A 154 7.81 6.59 -17.01
C GLN A 154 8.49 6.84 -15.65
N ALA A 155 9.06 8.02 -15.43
CA ALA A 155 9.68 8.38 -14.15
C ALA A 155 8.65 8.44 -12.99
N LEU A 156 7.42 8.89 -13.25
CA LEU A 156 6.32 8.84 -12.27
C LEU A 156 5.94 7.40 -11.92
N LEU A 157 5.84 6.52 -12.93
CA LEU A 157 5.55 5.11 -12.73
C LEU A 157 6.66 4.43 -11.93
N GLU A 158 7.93 4.67 -12.27
CA GLU A 158 9.07 4.11 -11.54
C GLU A 158 9.08 4.53 -10.07
N ARG A 159 8.80 5.80 -9.77
CA ARG A 159 8.65 6.26 -8.37
C ARG A 159 7.49 5.56 -7.67
N ALA A 160 6.34 5.40 -8.34
CA ALA A 160 5.20 4.68 -7.77
C ALA A 160 5.57 3.22 -7.44
N LEU A 161 6.26 2.54 -8.34
CA LEU A 161 6.70 1.16 -8.17
C LEU A 161 7.75 1.03 -7.05
N SER A 162 8.72 1.94 -6.98
CA SER A 162 9.69 1.98 -5.87
C SER A 162 9.00 2.16 -4.52
N ARG A 163 7.97 3.01 -4.43
CA ARG A 163 7.17 3.16 -3.21
C ARG A 163 6.39 1.90 -2.85
N LEU A 164 5.93 1.12 -3.83
CA LEU A 164 5.32 -0.19 -3.56
C LEU A 164 6.36 -1.15 -2.95
N GLU A 165 7.58 -1.18 -3.47
CA GLU A 165 8.67 -1.99 -2.91
C GLU A 165 9.07 -1.52 -1.49
N GLU A 166 9.17 -0.21 -1.27
CA GLU A 166 9.35 0.39 0.06
C GLU A 166 8.23 -0.01 1.02
N ALA A 167 6.98 0.08 0.57
CA ALA A 167 5.81 -0.26 1.37
C ALA A 167 5.83 -1.74 1.78
N ARG A 168 6.26 -2.62 0.87
CA ARG A 168 6.46 -4.06 1.13
C ARG A 168 7.63 -4.37 2.09
N GLY A 169 8.45 -3.39 2.43
CA GLY A 169 9.64 -3.57 3.27
C GLY A 169 10.87 -4.09 2.52
N LEU A 170 10.93 -3.91 1.20
CA LEU A 170 12.03 -4.39 0.35
C LEU A 170 13.02 -3.29 -0.07
N ALA A 171 12.71 -2.03 0.21
CA ALA A 171 13.65 -0.93 -0.03
C ALA A 171 14.51 -0.65 1.21
N SER A 172 15.72 -1.23 1.14
CA SER A 172 16.99 -0.88 1.78
C SER A 172 17.03 -0.73 3.30
N GLY A 173 17.74 -1.68 3.92
CA GLY A 173 18.51 -1.40 5.13
C GLY A 173 19.52 -0.26 4.91
N PRO A 174 20.01 0.35 6.00
CA PRO A 174 20.90 1.51 5.94
C PRO A 174 22.18 1.18 5.15
N GLN A 175 22.50 2.01 4.15
CA GLN A 175 23.90 2.22 3.81
C GLN A 175 24.52 2.93 5.02
N ASP A 176 25.28 2.18 5.82
CA ASP A 176 26.19 2.77 6.80
C ASP A 176 27.17 3.67 6.05
N ALA A 177 26.86 4.96 6.06
CA ALA A 177 27.85 6.00 5.95
C ALA A 177 28.52 6.14 7.33
N SER A 178 29.85 6.15 7.31
CA SER A 178 30.80 6.50 8.38
C SER A 178 31.35 5.37 9.24
N GLN A 179 32.60 4.98 8.97
CA GLN A 179 33.73 5.54 9.75
C GLN A 179 35.07 5.43 9.01
N ASP A 180 35.70 6.58 8.83
CA ASP A 180 37.14 6.78 8.64
C ASP A 180 37.94 6.06 9.74
N GLY A 181 39.15 5.58 9.40
CA GLY A 181 40.11 5.08 10.37
C GLY A 181 41.31 4.36 9.74
N ASP A 182 42.21 5.15 9.16
CA ASP A 182 43.56 4.81 8.70
C ASP A 182 44.36 3.97 9.72
N PRO A 183 45.22 3.01 9.32
CA PRO A 183 46.30 2.50 10.16
C PRO A 183 47.56 3.39 10.12
#